data_AF-A0A973SGY7-F1
#
_entry.id   AF-A0A973SGY7-F1
#
_cell.length_a   1.000
_cell.length_b   1.000
_cell.length_c   1.000
_cell.angle_alpha   90.00
_cell.angle_beta   90.00
_cell.angle_gamma   90.00
#
_symmetry.space_group_name_H-M   'P 1'
#
loop_
_entity.id
_entity.type
_entity.pdbx_description
1 polymer ?
#
loop_
_entity_poly.entity_id
_entity_poly.type
_entity_poly.pdbx_seq_one_letter_code
_entity_poly.pdbx_strand_id
1 'polypeptide(L)'
;MASGGRCPVCGTHLPPSVRGRRPVYCSSKCRQRAYRERRPHSGDDASVLVADVERRAREMVLDPAAVFRREVDALAAVVRELRRVARSGAEPTEEPTEESAEEPTEEPTEEPADALTEESVEESAGPGHRSSAAPEEDFAELLTSHRRHLHLLCYRMVGSYDDAEDLLQETFLRAWRERESFQHRSSAKTWLHRIATNVCLDHLRRTGRRPQRYEPLPGIDSGPGEPPVRMPWLQPYPDRQLDDLLDELPAADDAGGSPEAAAVSRETLELVFLAALQHLPPRQRAALIYRDVLGRPAEETAGILEMSVAAANSALQRARQTLRERLPAQRGEWSVADRTREEQEVVDRYVTAAERADFAMMAELLSADAVLTMPPNPVWFTGREAILAQAAAAFDPSSPRYFGRWRFLRTAANRMPAVAGYVQRPGTSVYRAHMLDVLRVEQGRIVEVTTFETHLVAACGLPLTLPRAAIGDGSAADR
;
A
#
# COMPACT_ATOMS: atom_id res chain seq x y z
N MET A 1 45.51 -19.91 -47.92
CA MET A 1 45.91 -18.72 -47.13
C MET A 1 44.69 -17.85 -46.91
N ALA A 2 44.07 -17.89 -45.73
CA ALA A 2 42.85 -17.11 -45.45
C ALA A 2 43.23 -15.70 -45.00
N SER A 3 42.74 -14.69 -45.73
CA SER A 3 42.94 -13.26 -45.46
C SER A 3 42.37 -12.88 -44.09
N GLY A 4 43.25 -12.72 -43.09
CA GLY A 4 42.88 -12.22 -41.76
C GLY A 4 42.50 -10.75 -41.81
N GLY A 5 41.27 -10.41 -41.43
CA GLY A 5 40.78 -9.03 -41.39
C GLY A 5 41.62 -8.15 -40.44
N ARG A 6 41.56 -6.82 -40.64
CA ARG A 6 42.24 -5.83 -39.79
C ARG A 6 41.26 -5.18 -38.81
N CYS A 7 41.75 -4.81 -37.63
CA CYS A 7 40.99 -4.07 -36.63
C CYS A 7 40.69 -2.66 -37.13
N PRO A 8 39.42 -2.20 -37.10
CA PRO A 8 39.04 -0.88 -37.62
C PRO A 8 39.52 0.29 -36.74
N VAL A 9 40.05 0.03 -35.54
CA VAL A 9 40.49 1.05 -34.58
C VAL A 9 41.99 1.28 -34.61
N CYS A 10 42.79 0.27 -34.96
CA CYS A 10 44.26 0.35 -34.92
C CYS A 10 44.98 -0.30 -36.10
N GLY A 11 44.26 -0.89 -37.06
CA GLY A 11 44.83 -1.49 -38.27
C GLY A 11 45.54 -2.84 -38.09
N THR A 12 45.72 -3.32 -36.86
CA THR A 12 46.37 -4.61 -36.56
C THR A 12 45.54 -5.79 -37.03
N HIS A 13 46.18 -6.89 -37.42
CA HIS A 13 45.47 -8.12 -37.79
C HIS A 13 44.61 -8.67 -36.63
N LEU A 14 43.43 -9.14 -36.99
CA LEU A 14 42.49 -9.74 -36.05
C LEU A 14 42.98 -11.15 -35.64
N PRO A 15 42.78 -11.55 -34.37
CA PRO A 15 43.14 -12.88 -33.93
C PRO A 15 42.31 -13.95 -34.67
N PRO A 16 42.79 -15.20 -34.74
CA PRO A 16 42.08 -16.28 -35.40
C PRO A 16 40.69 -16.50 -34.78
N SER A 17 39.73 -16.93 -35.61
CA SER A 17 38.38 -17.26 -35.15
C SER A 17 38.40 -18.42 -34.16
N VAL A 18 37.84 -18.21 -32.98
CA VAL A 18 37.65 -19.26 -31.96
C VAL A 18 36.16 -19.60 -31.92
N ARG A 19 35.81 -20.89 -32.04
CA ARG A 19 34.41 -21.40 -32.01
C ARG A 19 33.48 -20.69 -33.02
N GLY A 20 33.92 -20.56 -34.27
CA GLY A 20 33.10 -20.01 -35.37
C GLY A 20 32.79 -18.51 -35.30
N ARG A 21 33.23 -17.78 -34.27
CA ARG A 21 33.06 -16.33 -34.16
C ARG A 21 34.32 -15.60 -34.65
N ARG A 22 34.15 -14.79 -35.71
CA ARG A 22 35.21 -13.89 -36.20
C ARG A 22 35.31 -12.65 -35.30
N PRO A 23 36.46 -12.39 -34.65
CA PRO A 23 36.62 -11.20 -33.81
C PRO A 23 36.64 -9.94 -34.67
N VAL A 24 35.93 -8.88 -34.25
CA VAL A 24 35.83 -7.58 -34.96
C VAL A 24 36.93 -6.60 -34.54
N TYR A 25 37.50 -6.77 -33.34
CA TYR A 25 38.57 -5.92 -32.79
C TYR A 25 39.74 -6.78 -32.31
N CYS A 26 40.98 -6.28 -32.41
CA CYS A 26 42.18 -7.02 -32.02
C CYS A 26 42.35 -7.17 -30.50
N SER A 27 41.71 -6.31 -29.70
CA SER A 27 41.81 -6.33 -28.24
C SER A 27 40.60 -5.69 -27.55
N SER A 28 40.42 -5.96 -26.26
CA SER A 28 39.41 -5.31 -25.40
C SER A 28 39.59 -3.79 -25.37
N LYS A 29 40.84 -3.31 -25.40
CA LYS A 29 41.19 -1.88 -25.44
C LYS A 29 40.67 -1.20 -26.72
N CYS A 30 40.83 -1.83 -27.88
CA CYS A 30 40.29 -1.29 -29.14
C CYS A 30 38.76 -1.29 -29.16
N ARG A 31 38.12 -2.30 -28.55
CA ARG A 31 36.65 -2.36 -28.41
C ARG A 31 36.12 -1.21 -27.55
N GLN A 32 36.76 -0.94 -26.41
CA GLN A 32 36.36 0.15 -25.52
C GLN A 32 36.57 1.53 -26.17
N ARG A 33 37.63 1.72 -26.95
CA ARG A 33 37.86 2.96 -27.70
C ARG A 33 36.79 3.21 -28.77
N ALA A 34 36.47 2.19 -29.57
CA ALA A 34 35.36 2.28 -30.53
C ALA A 34 34.01 2.57 -29.86
N TYR A 35 33.80 2.06 -28.64
CA TYR A 35 32.58 2.34 -27.87
C TYR A 35 32.53 3.79 -27.37
N ARG A 36 33.66 4.34 -26.93
CA ARG A 36 33.76 5.74 -26.49
C ARG A 36 33.63 6.72 -27.66
N GLU A 37 34.23 6.42 -28.81
CA GLU A 37 34.12 7.25 -30.03
C GLU A 37 32.73 7.21 -30.67
N ARG A 38 31.90 6.18 -30.38
CA ARG A 38 30.49 6.10 -30.80
C ARG A 38 29.53 6.89 -29.91
N ARG A 39 29.96 7.36 -28.74
CA ARG A 39 29.20 8.31 -27.93
C ARG A 39 29.80 9.69 -28.16
N PRO A 40 29.09 10.64 -28.81
CA PRO A 40 29.51 12.03 -28.75
C PRO A 40 29.51 12.48 -27.28
N HIS A 41 30.59 13.17 -26.89
CA HIS A 41 30.70 13.80 -25.59
C HIS A 41 29.66 14.92 -25.43
N SER A 42 29.15 15.01 -24.21
CA SER A 42 28.18 15.94 -23.65
C SER A 42 28.50 17.42 -23.83
N GLY A 43 27.45 18.24 -23.94
CA GLY A 43 27.48 19.69 -23.71
C GLY A 43 26.55 20.39 -24.69
N ASP A 44 25.49 21.02 -24.18
CA ASP A 44 24.32 21.57 -24.89
C ASP A 44 23.39 20.44 -25.41
N ASP A 45 22.12 20.33 -25.03
CA ASP A 45 21.17 21.38 -24.71
C ASP A 45 19.92 20.74 -24.08
N ALA A 46 19.87 20.64 -22.73
CA ALA A 46 18.68 20.14 -22.04
C ALA A 46 17.44 20.98 -22.36
N SER A 47 17.63 22.25 -22.77
CA SER A 47 16.55 23.13 -23.20
C SER A 47 15.98 22.73 -24.56
N VAL A 48 16.79 22.21 -25.49
CA VAL A 48 16.31 21.63 -26.76
C VAL A 48 15.57 20.33 -26.52
N LEU A 49 16.01 19.51 -25.57
CA LEU A 49 15.28 18.29 -25.18
C LEU A 49 13.92 18.60 -24.57
N VAL A 50 13.84 19.62 -23.70
CA VAL A 50 12.57 20.07 -23.13
C VAL A 50 11.66 20.67 -24.20
N ALA A 51 12.20 21.51 -25.10
CA ALA A 51 11.44 22.08 -26.21
C ALA A 51 10.95 21.02 -27.21
N ASP A 52 11.74 19.98 -27.47
CA ASP A 52 11.35 18.87 -28.36
C ASP A 52 10.30 17.95 -27.72
N VAL A 53 10.36 17.75 -26.39
CA VAL A 53 9.33 17.03 -25.62
C VAL A 53 8.01 17.83 -25.60
N GLU A 54 8.06 19.13 -25.36
CA GLU A 54 6.86 19.99 -25.40
C GLU A 54 6.24 20.04 -26.79
N ARG A 55 7.05 20.09 -27.85
CA ARG A 55 6.58 20.05 -29.23
C ARG A 55 5.91 18.72 -29.55
N ARG A 56 6.52 17.59 -29.17
CA ARG A 56 5.94 16.25 -29.34
C ARG A 56 4.66 16.04 -28.54
N ALA A 57 4.57 16.60 -27.33
CA ALA A 57 3.37 16.55 -26.51
C ALA A 57 2.19 17.33 -27.13
N ARG A 58 2.45 18.43 -27.86
CA ARG A 58 1.43 19.19 -28.59
C ARG A 58 1.03 18.55 -29.92
N GLU A 59 1.94 17.80 -30.55
CA GLU A 59 1.69 17.04 -31.79
C GLU A 59 0.95 15.71 -31.53
N MET A 60 0.86 15.26 -30.27
CA MET A 60 0.05 14.11 -29.86
C MET A 60 -1.45 14.47 -29.88
N VAL A 61 -2.05 14.40 -31.07
CA VAL A 61 -3.50 14.25 -31.23
C VAL A 61 -3.90 12.94 -30.56
N LEU A 62 -4.84 13.00 -29.60
CA LEU A 62 -5.38 11.83 -28.91
C LEU A 62 -6.12 10.93 -29.91
N ASP A 63 -5.43 9.92 -30.42
CA ASP A 63 -5.98 8.81 -31.21
C ASP A 63 -6.56 7.73 -30.26
N PRO A 64 -7.56 6.93 -30.68
CA PRO A 64 -8.54 6.33 -29.78
C PRO A 64 -7.99 5.35 -28.75
N ALA A 65 -8.75 5.21 -27.66
CA ALA A 65 -8.53 4.45 -26.41
C ALA A 65 -8.02 2.99 -26.52
N ALA A 66 -7.89 2.43 -27.73
CA ALA A 66 -7.34 1.11 -27.98
C ALA A 66 -5.79 1.08 -27.90
N VAL A 67 -5.10 2.15 -28.30
CA VAL A 67 -3.62 2.21 -28.24
C VAL A 67 -3.14 2.44 -26.80
N PHE A 68 -3.81 3.32 -26.05
CA PHE A 68 -3.55 3.58 -24.62
C PHE A 68 -3.56 2.30 -23.78
N ARG A 69 -4.48 1.37 -24.06
CA ARG A 69 -4.60 0.10 -23.32
C ARG A 69 -3.38 -0.81 -23.52
N ARG A 70 -2.83 -0.89 -24.73
CA ARG A 70 -1.61 -1.66 -25.00
C ARG A 70 -0.37 -1.05 -24.35
N GLU A 71 -0.27 0.27 -24.33
CA GLU A 71 0.88 0.96 -23.74
C GLU A 71 0.86 0.90 -22.20
N VAL A 72 -0.33 1.00 -21.59
CA VAL A 72 -0.52 0.78 -20.15
C VAL A 72 -0.22 -0.66 -19.75
N ASP A 73 -0.66 -1.65 -20.54
CA ASP A 73 -0.33 -3.06 -20.29
C ASP A 73 1.17 -3.34 -20.42
N ALA A 74 1.83 -2.72 -21.41
CA ALA A 74 3.28 -2.81 -21.60
C ALA A 74 4.05 -2.15 -20.44
N LEU A 75 3.60 -0.98 -19.98
CA LEU A 75 4.20 -0.29 -18.84
C LEU A 75 4.01 -1.08 -17.54
N ALA A 76 2.82 -1.65 -17.31
CA ALA A 76 2.54 -2.51 -16.16
C ALA A 76 3.35 -3.81 -16.17
N ALA A 77 3.68 -4.35 -17.36
CA ALA A 77 4.60 -5.47 -17.48
C ALA A 77 6.05 -5.09 -17.12
N VAL A 78 6.53 -3.93 -17.58
CA VAL A 78 7.87 -3.41 -17.26
C VAL A 78 8.02 -3.11 -15.77
N VAL A 79 7.00 -2.51 -15.14
CA VAL A 79 7.00 -2.23 -13.69
C VAL A 79 7.01 -3.53 -12.87
N ARG A 80 6.28 -4.56 -13.31
CA ARG A 80 6.32 -5.89 -12.66
C ARG A 80 7.71 -6.53 -12.74
N GLU A 81 8.39 -6.40 -13.88
CA GLU A 81 9.74 -6.93 -14.06
C GLU A 81 10.76 -6.18 -13.21
N LEU A 82 10.68 -4.84 -13.15
CA LEU A 82 11.53 -4.03 -12.26
C LEU A 82 11.32 -4.38 -10.78
N ARG A 83 10.06 -4.59 -10.36
CA ARG A 83 9.74 -5.06 -8.99
C ARG A 83 10.19 -6.50 -8.73
N ARG A 84 10.37 -7.34 -9.75
CA ARG A 84 10.94 -8.68 -9.62
C ARG A 84 12.45 -8.61 -9.44
N VAL A 85 13.14 -7.83 -10.27
CA VAL A 85 14.59 -7.57 -10.18
C VAL A 85 14.97 -6.93 -8.84
N ALA A 86 14.14 -6.01 -8.33
CA ALA A 86 14.35 -5.40 -7.02
C ALA A 86 14.18 -6.40 -5.85
N ARG A 87 13.42 -7.48 -6.04
CA ARG A 87 13.22 -8.53 -5.02
C ARG A 87 14.32 -9.59 -5.03
N SER A 88 14.86 -9.93 -6.19
CA SER A 88 16.01 -10.85 -6.31
C SER A 88 17.35 -10.23 -5.92
N GLY A 89 17.40 -8.93 -5.63
CA GLY A 89 18.57 -8.27 -5.03
C GLY A 89 18.60 -8.27 -3.49
N ALA A 90 17.62 -8.90 -2.83
CA ALA A 90 17.45 -8.88 -1.38
C ALA A 90 17.63 -10.25 -0.69
N GLU A 91 18.08 -11.28 -1.43
CA GLU A 91 18.47 -12.57 -0.84
C GLU A 91 19.97 -12.58 -0.53
N PRO A 92 20.39 -13.00 0.69
CA PRO A 92 21.80 -13.24 0.96
C PRO A 92 22.26 -14.50 0.22
N THR A 93 23.36 -14.37 -0.50
CA THR A 93 24.05 -15.46 -1.19
C THR A 93 24.61 -16.45 -0.17
N GLU A 94 24.01 -17.63 -0.04
CA GLU A 94 24.64 -18.79 0.61
C GLU A 94 25.35 -19.63 -0.47
N GLU A 95 26.66 -19.81 -0.29
CA GLU A 95 27.49 -20.71 -1.11
C GLU A 95 27.25 -22.18 -0.71
N PRO A 96 27.33 -23.12 -1.67
CA PRO A 96 27.10 -24.54 -1.42
C PRO A 96 28.38 -25.25 -0.95
N THR A 97 28.25 -26.13 0.05
CA THR A 97 29.25 -27.15 0.38
C THR A 97 28.79 -28.53 -0.11
N GLU A 98 29.63 -29.16 -0.93
CA GLU A 98 29.52 -30.52 -1.47
C GLU A 98 30.00 -31.61 -0.49
N GLU A 99 29.62 -32.85 -0.81
CA GLU A 99 29.97 -34.20 -0.30
C GLU A 99 28.91 -34.85 0.63
N SER A 100 28.43 -36.08 0.39
CA SER A 100 28.69 -37.08 -0.67
C SER A 100 27.60 -38.19 -0.65
N ALA A 101 27.35 -38.73 -1.85
CA ALA A 101 26.84 -40.05 -2.28
C ALA A 101 25.93 -40.95 -1.39
N GLU A 102 24.80 -41.40 -1.96
CA GLU A 102 24.60 -42.80 -2.39
C GLU A 102 23.27 -42.98 -3.20
N GLU A 103 23.38 -43.56 -4.39
CA GLU A 103 22.27 -44.10 -5.21
C GLU A 103 21.86 -45.50 -4.69
N PRO A 104 20.63 -45.98 -4.98
CA PRO A 104 20.52 -46.90 -6.12
C PRO A 104 19.24 -46.78 -6.97
N THR A 105 19.46 -47.13 -8.23
CA THR A 105 18.63 -47.61 -9.34
C THR A 105 17.34 -48.37 -8.98
N GLU A 106 16.24 -48.10 -9.70
CA GLU A 106 15.41 -49.12 -10.41
C GLU A 106 14.19 -48.48 -11.14
N GLU A 107 14.05 -48.78 -12.43
CA GLU A 107 12.83 -48.77 -13.27
C GLU A 107 12.45 -50.24 -13.53
N PRO A 108 11.31 -50.61 -14.16
CA PRO A 108 10.02 -49.93 -14.40
C PRO A 108 8.79 -50.84 -14.10
N THR A 109 7.54 -50.33 -14.15
CA THR A 109 6.37 -51.14 -14.59
C THR A 109 5.18 -50.29 -15.03
N GLU A 110 4.60 -50.66 -16.19
CA GLU A 110 3.40 -50.11 -16.83
C GLU A 110 2.09 -50.77 -16.35
N GLU A 111 1.01 -49.96 -16.35
CA GLU A 111 -0.42 -50.25 -16.69
C GLU A 111 -1.31 -51.20 -15.83
N PRO A 112 -2.67 -51.21 -15.96
CA PRO A 112 -3.57 -50.46 -16.87
C PRO A 112 -4.91 -49.89 -16.27
N ALA A 113 -5.70 -49.25 -17.17
CA ALA A 113 -7.18 -49.19 -17.29
C ALA A 113 -8.01 -48.28 -16.35
N ASP A 114 -8.85 -47.38 -16.91
CA ASP A 114 -10.16 -47.80 -17.44
C ASP A 114 -10.81 -46.73 -18.35
N ALA A 115 -11.53 -47.22 -19.37
CA ALA A 115 -12.21 -46.47 -20.40
C ALA A 115 -13.72 -46.57 -20.23
N LEU A 116 -14.45 -45.45 -20.32
CA LEU A 116 -15.92 -45.45 -20.44
C LEU A 116 -16.36 -44.47 -21.54
N THR A 117 -16.52 -45.06 -22.72
CA THR A 117 -17.61 -44.92 -23.71
C THR A 117 -18.32 -43.57 -23.87
N GLU A 118 -18.18 -43.02 -25.08
CA GLU A 118 -19.11 -42.13 -25.76
C GLU A 118 -20.46 -42.83 -25.96
N GLU A 119 -21.55 -42.17 -25.60
CA GLU A 119 -22.87 -42.44 -26.19
C GLU A 119 -23.59 -41.11 -26.43
N SER A 120 -23.82 -40.84 -27.71
CA SER A 120 -24.46 -39.70 -28.32
C SER A 120 -25.98 -39.80 -28.23
N VAL A 121 -26.64 -38.72 -27.82
CA VAL A 121 -28.05 -38.44 -28.17
C VAL A 121 -28.18 -36.97 -28.56
N GLU A 122 -28.52 -36.74 -29.82
CA GLU A 122 -28.92 -35.46 -30.38
C GLU A 122 -30.34 -35.06 -29.95
N GLU A 123 -30.58 -33.74 -30.01
CA GLU A 123 -31.86 -33.09 -30.34
C GLU A 123 -32.83 -32.70 -29.19
N SER A 124 -32.80 -31.41 -28.82
CA SER A 124 -33.89 -30.50 -29.19
C SER A 124 -33.53 -29.04 -28.89
N ALA A 125 -33.48 -28.26 -29.95
CA ALA A 125 -33.36 -26.81 -29.92
C ALA A 125 -34.71 -26.16 -29.57
N GLY A 126 -34.72 -25.30 -28.56
CA GLY A 126 -35.80 -24.35 -28.26
C GLY A 126 -35.22 -22.93 -28.11
N PRO A 127 -35.89 -21.88 -28.61
CA PRO A 127 -35.23 -20.63 -28.95
C PRO A 127 -34.97 -19.74 -27.74
N GLY A 128 -33.72 -19.28 -27.62
CA GLY A 128 -33.39 -17.90 -27.27
C GLY A 128 -33.74 -17.44 -25.86
N HIS A 129 -33.11 -18.01 -24.84
CA HIS A 129 -32.78 -17.19 -23.68
C HIS A 129 -31.74 -16.17 -24.14
N ARG A 130 -32.20 -14.98 -24.54
CA ARG A 130 -31.30 -13.84 -24.74
C ARG A 130 -30.61 -13.66 -23.40
N SER A 131 -29.33 -14.01 -23.35
CA SER A 131 -28.41 -13.56 -22.32
C SER A 131 -28.63 -12.05 -22.19
N SER A 132 -29.26 -11.62 -21.12
CA SER A 132 -29.23 -10.22 -20.72
C SER A 132 -27.84 -10.00 -20.13
N ALA A 133 -26.83 -9.96 -21.01
CA ALA A 133 -25.67 -9.16 -20.73
C ALA A 133 -26.23 -7.77 -20.43
N ALA A 134 -26.19 -7.35 -19.16
CA ALA A 134 -26.39 -5.96 -18.84
C ALA A 134 -25.48 -5.17 -19.80
N PRO A 135 -25.99 -4.13 -20.49
CA PRO A 135 -25.17 -3.24 -21.30
C PRO A 135 -23.84 -2.96 -20.59
N GLU A 136 -22.74 -2.92 -21.33
CA GLU A 136 -21.40 -2.72 -20.76
C GLU A 136 -21.33 -1.51 -19.80
N GLU A 137 -22.17 -0.51 -20.06
CA GLU A 137 -22.42 0.68 -19.22
C GLU A 137 -23.06 0.33 -17.87
N ASP A 138 -24.14 -0.46 -17.83
CA ASP A 138 -24.82 -0.92 -16.62
C ASP A 138 -23.87 -1.70 -15.68
N PHE A 139 -22.96 -2.50 -16.22
CA PHE A 139 -21.99 -3.24 -15.41
C PHE A 139 -20.89 -2.32 -14.85
N ALA A 140 -20.46 -1.32 -15.62
CA ALA A 140 -19.52 -0.31 -15.12
C ALA A 140 -20.12 0.52 -13.99
N GLU A 141 -21.40 0.89 -14.09
CA GLU A 141 -22.15 1.55 -13.00
C GLU A 141 -22.27 0.65 -11.77
N LEU A 142 -22.58 -0.63 -11.96
CA LEU A 142 -22.61 -1.61 -10.88
C LEU A 142 -21.27 -1.72 -10.14
N LEU A 143 -20.14 -1.81 -10.86
CA LEU A 143 -18.83 -1.83 -10.23
C LEU A 143 -18.54 -0.52 -9.48
N THR A 144 -18.89 0.60 -10.09
CA THR A 144 -18.63 1.94 -9.53
C THR A 144 -19.39 2.14 -8.22
N SER A 145 -20.65 1.72 -8.14
CA SER A 145 -21.46 1.75 -6.90
C SER A 145 -20.89 0.88 -5.77
N HIS A 146 -20.08 -0.13 -6.08
CA HIS A 146 -19.44 -1.00 -5.09
C HIS A 146 -17.98 -0.64 -4.79
N ARG A 147 -17.38 0.29 -5.54
CA ARG A 147 -15.95 0.60 -5.50
C ARG A 147 -15.45 0.85 -4.08
N ARG A 148 -16.11 1.74 -3.36
CA ARG A 148 -15.66 2.19 -2.03
C ARG A 148 -15.79 1.09 -0.98
N HIS A 149 -16.90 0.34 -0.98
CA HIS A 149 -17.09 -0.78 -0.06
C HIS A 149 -16.07 -1.91 -0.32
N LEU A 150 -15.77 -2.20 -1.59
CA LEU A 150 -14.77 -3.20 -1.96
C LEU A 150 -13.35 -2.73 -1.64
N HIS A 151 -13.04 -1.45 -1.84
CA HIS A 151 -11.77 -0.87 -1.44
C HIS A 151 -11.54 -1.03 0.07
N LEU A 152 -12.54 -0.67 0.89
CA LEU A 152 -12.45 -0.80 2.34
C LEU A 152 -12.34 -2.27 2.80
N LEU A 153 -13.02 -3.20 2.11
CA LEU A 153 -12.83 -4.63 2.34
C LEU A 153 -11.38 -5.05 2.05
N CYS A 154 -10.84 -4.68 0.89
CA CYS A 154 -9.46 -4.97 0.52
C CYS A 154 -8.49 -4.39 1.56
N TYR A 155 -8.69 -3.13 1.97
CA TYR A 155 -7.90 -2.48 3.00
C TYR A 155 -7.92 -3.22 4.33
N ARG A 156 -9.09 -3.59 4.85
CA ARG A 156 -9.20 -4.40 6.08
C ARG A 156 -8.52 -5.76 5.94
N MET A 157 -8.53 -6.33 4.73
CA MET A 157 -7.86 -7.58 4.43
C MET A 157 -6.33 -7.45 4.40
N VAL A 158 -5.74 -6.38 3.87
CA VAL A 158 -4.27 -6.31 3.64
C VAL A 158 -3.52 -5.28 4.48
N GLY A 159 -4.22 -4.35 5.12
CA GLY A 159 -3.66 -3.31 5.99
C GLY A 159 -2.91 -2.18 5.28
N SER A 160 -2.84 -2.22 3.94
CA SER A 160 -2.12 -1.26 3.09
C SER A 160 -3.13 -0.54 2.20
N TYR A 161 -3.09 0.78 2.17
CA TYR A 161 -3.97 1.60 1.34
C TYR A 161 -3.61 1.41 -0.14
N ASP A 162 -2.31 1.44 -0.46
CA ASP A 162 -1.84 1.27 -1.84
C ASP A 162 -2.12 -0.14 -2.38
N ASP A 163 -1.87 -1.18 -1.57
CA ASP A 163 -2.20 -2.54 -1.99
C ASP A 163 -3.72 -2.73 -2.12
N ALA A 164 -4.53 -2.05 -1.31
CA ALA A 164 -5.98 -2.14 -1.42
C ALA A 164 -6.51 -1.55 -2.73
N GLU A 165 -5.95 -0.42 -3.18
CA GLU A 165 -6.26 0.16 -4.50
C GLU A 165 -5.86 -0.79 -5.64
N ASP A 166 -4.67 -1.37 -5.59
CA ASP A 166 -4.21 -2.35 -6.58
C ASP A 166 -5.13 -3.59 -6.63
N LEU A 167 -5.54 -4.10 -5.46
CA LEU A 167 -6.41 -5.28 -5.36
C LEU A 167 -7.85 -4.99 -5.77
N LEU A 168 -8.34 -3.77 -5.56
CA LEU A 168 -9.63 -3.32 -6.08
C LEU A 168 -9.63 -3.31 -7.60
N GLN A 169 -8.57 -2.81 -8.23
CA GLN A 169 -8.44 -2.81 -9.68
C GLN A 169 -8.41 -4.24 -10.23
N GLU A 170 -7.63 -5.14 -9.63
CA GLU A 170 -7.61 -6.56 -10.00
C GLU A 170 -8.99 -7.22 -9.82
N THR A 171 -9.71 -6.86 -8.75
CA THR A 171 -11.10 -7.32 -8.51
C THR A 171 -12.02 -6.93 -9.65
N PHE A 172 -11.98 -5.66 -10.08
CA PHE A 172 -12.79 -5.17 -11.20
C PHE A 172 -12.43 -5.83 -12.52
N LEU A 173 -11.14 -6.05 -12.79
CA LEU A 173 -10.69 -6.77 -13.99
C LEU A 173 -11.18 -8.22 -14.01
N ARG A 174 -11.15 -8.93 -12.88
CA ARG A 174 -11.71 -10.29 -12.78
C ARG A 174 -13.23 -10.29 -12.93
N ALA A 175 -13.92 -9.39 -12.24
CA ALA A 175 -15.36 -9.26 -12.37
C ALA A 175 -15.78 -8.97 -13.82
N TRP A 176 -15.06 -8.10 -14.53
CA TRP A 176 -15.31 -7.83 -15.94
C TRP A 176 -15.14 -9.07 -16.82
N ARG A 177 -14.08 -9.86 -16.60
CA ARG A 177 -13.83 -11.11 -17.34
C ARG A 177 -14.89 -12.17 -17.05
N GLU A 178 -15.41 -12.23 -15.83
CA GLU A 178 -16.39 -13.21 -15.37
C GLU A 178 -17.85 -12.72 -15.50
N ARG A 179 -18.10 -11.54 -16.07
CA ARG A 179 -19.45 -10.92 -16.09
C ARG A 179 -20.49 -11.78 -16.80
N GLU A 180 -20.11 -12.46 -17.88
CA GLU A 180 -21.01 -13.33 -18.67
C GLU A 180 -21.33 -14.65 -17.96
N SER A 181 -20.47 -15.11 -17.04
CA SER A 181 -20.68 -16.32 -16.25
C SER A 181 -21.38 -16.05 -14.92
N PHE A 182 -21.76 -14.80 -14.64
CA PHE A 182 -22.50 -14.46 -13.44
C PHE A 182 -23.95 -14.95 -13.53
N GLN A 183 -24.20 -16.14 -13.00
CA GLN A 183 -25.49 -16.86 -13.11
C GLN A 183 -26.64 -16.29 -12.25
N HIS A 184 -26.51 -15.07 -11.72
CA HIS A 184 -27.50 -14.37 -10.87
C HIS A 184 -28.04 -15.17 -9.66
N ARG A 185 -27.39 -16.28 -9.27
CA ARG A 185 -27.77 -17.11 -8.11
C ARG A 185 -27.44 -16.46 -6.76
N SER A 186 -26.72 -15.35 -6.77
CA SER A 186 -26.38 -14.54 -5.61
C SER A 186 -26.48 -13.07 -6.00
N SER A 187 -26.59 -12.17 -5.02
CA SER A 187 -26.55 -10.73 -5.31
C SER A 187 -25.22 -10.34 -5.95
N ALA A 188 -25.22 -9.33 -6.83
CA ALA A 188 -23.99 -8.79 -7.40
C ALA A 188 -22.97 -8.40 -6.31
N LYS A 189 -23.46 -7.84 -5.20
CA LYS A 189 -22.66 -7.53 -4.01
C LYS A 189 -21.93 -8.76 -3.48
N THR A 190 -22.65 -9.86 -3.21
CA THR A 190 -22.06 -11.11 -2.67
C THR A 190 -21.04 -11.69 -3.65
N TRP A 191 -21.31 -11.66 -4.95
CA TRP A 191 -20.39 -12.11 -5.98
C TRP A 191 -19.10 -11.28 -6.07
N LEU A 192 -19.20 -9.95 -6.06
CA LEU A 192 -18.04 -9.05 -6.06
C LEU A 192 -17.20 -9.19 -4.79
N HIS A 193 -17.86 -9.32 -3.63
CA HIS A 193 -17.19 -9.57 -2.35
C HIS A 193 -16.39 -10.88 -2.38
N ARG A 194 -16.92 -11.94 -2.99
CA ARG A 194 -16.20 -13.21 -3.18
C ARG A 194 -14.95 -13.03 -4.05
N ILE A 195 -15.07 -12.34 -5.18
CA ILE A 195 -13.92 -12.04 -6.06
C ILE A 195 -12.85 -11.24 -5.29
N ALA A 196 -13.24 -10.15 -4.64
CA ALA A 196 -12.34 -9.30 -3.87
C ALA A 196 -11.62 -10.07 -2.75
N THR A 197 -12.36 -10.93 -2.04
CA THR A 197 -11.81 -11.76 -0.97
C THR A 197 -10.78 -12.74 -1.53
N ASN A 198 -11.08 -13.41 -2.65
CA ASN A 198 -10.16 -14.34 -3.29
C ASN A 198 -8.89 -13.62 -3.79
N VAL A 199 -9.04 -12.44 -4.38
CA VAL A 199 -7.92 -11.57 -4.79
C VAL A 199 -7.03 -11.20 -3.59
N CYS A 200 -7.62 -10.82 -2.46
CA CYS A 200 -6.88 -10.52 -1.23
C CYS A 200 -6.18 -11.76 -0.64
N LEU A 201 -6.87 -12.90 -0.57
CA LEU A 201 -6.32 -14.15 -0.07
C LEU A 201 -5.14 -14.62 -0.94
N ASP A 202 -5.27 -14.51 -2.26
CA ASP A 202 -4.21 -14.76 -3.22
C ASP A 202 -2.99 -13.86 -2.97
N HIS A 203 -3.21 -12.55 -2.80
CA HIS A 203 -2.13 -11.60 -2.51
C HIS A 203 -1.43 -11.93 -1.19
N LEU A 204 -2.17 -12.21 -0.12
CA LEU A 204 -1.62 -12.55 1.19
C LEU A 204 -0.84 -13.87 1.16
N ARG A 205 -1.30 -14.86 0.38
CA ARG A 205 -0.55 -16.12 0.17
C ARG A 205 0.78 -15.87 -0.54
N ARG A 206 0.79 -15.02 -1.58
CA ARG A 206 2.01 -14.73 -2.36
C ARG A 206 3.02 -13.86 -1.62
N THR A 207 2.55 -12.90 -0.82
CA THR A 207 3.45 -11.97 -0.12
C THR A 207 3.99 -12.54 1.18
N GLY A 208 3.25 -13.45 1.84
CA GLY A 208 3.70 -14.11 3.06
C GLY A 208 4.05 -13.16 4.20
N ARG A 209 3.52 -11.92 4.18
CA ARG A 209 3.83 -10.85 5.15
C ARG A 209 3.49 -11.31 6.55
N ARG A 210 4.44 -11.12 7.48
CA ARG A 210 4.30 -11.45 8.90
C ARG A 210 4.76 -10.28 9.74
N PRO A 211 4.06 -9.99 10.86
CA PRO A 211 4.48 -8.93 11.75
C PRO A 211 5.92 -9.17 12.24
N GLN A 212 6.74 -8.13 12.25
CA GLN A 212 8.17 -8.19 12.54
C GLN A 212 8.48 -7.50 13.87
N ARG A 213 9.68 -7.70 14.40
CA ARG A 213 10.18 -6.89 15.52
C ARG A 213 10.96 -5.69 14.95
N TYR A 214 10.96 -4.58 15.68
CA TYR A 214 11.93 -3.53 15.43
C TYR A 214 13.31 -3.97 15.95
N GLU A 215 14.35 -3.54 15.26
CA GLU A 215 15.73 -3.69 15.71
C GLU A 215 16.26 -2.32 16.16
N PRO A 216 17.12 -2.26 17.20
CA PRO A 216 17.79 -1.02 17.58
C PRO A 216 18.65 -0.47 16.43
N LEU A 217 18.54 0.83 16.17
CA LEU A 217 19.32 1.49 15.12
C LEU A 217 20.63 2.05 15.70
N PRO A 218 21.80 1.78 15.09
CA PRO A 218 23.08 2.27 15.60
C PRO A 218 23.11 3.80 15.73
N GLY A 219 23.51 4.30 16.89
CA GLY A 219 23.65 5.74 17.16
C GLY A 219 22.33 6.48 17.37
N ILE A 220 21.20 5.77 17.49
CA ILE A 220 19.89 6.34 17.82
C ILE A 220 19.46 5.79 19.19
N ASP A 221 19.24 6.68 20.14
CA ASP A 221 18.60 6.34 21.41
C ASP A 221 17.09 6.29 21.20
N SER A 222 16.53 5.08 21.18
CA SER A 222 15.10 4.81 21.01
C SER A 222 14.31 4.83 22.33
N GLY A 223 14.97 5.16 23.45
CA GLY A 223 14.34 5.23 24.77
C GLY A 223 14.18 3.87 25.48
N PRO A 224 13.56 3.87 26.68
CA PRO A 224 13.65 2.76 27.63
C PRO A 224 12.61 1.63 27.44
N GLY A 225 11.63 1.78 26.55
CA GLY A 225 10.53 0.81 26.35
C GLY A 225 10.76 -0.19 25.21
N GLU A 226 9.92 -1.22 25.16
CA GLU A 226 9.86 -2.13 24.00
C GLU A 226 8.94 -1.52 22.92
N PRO A 227 9.36 -1.47 21.65
CA PRO A 227 8.52 -0.98 20.58
C PRO A 227 7.34 -1.93 20.33
N PRO A 228 6.24 -1.42 19.74
CA PRO A 228 5.17 -2.28 19.27
C PRO A 228 5.67 -3.19 18.13
N VAL A 229 4.85 -4.16 17.77
CA VAL A 229 5.14 -5.03 16.64
C VAL A 229 5.21 -4.21 15.35
N ARG A 230 6.30 -4.38 14.58
CA ARG A 230 6.53 -3.70 13.31
C ARG A 230 5.69 -4.31 12.20
N MET A 231 4.90 -3.47 11.53
CA MET A 231 4.15 -3.85 10.32
C MET A 231 4.51 -2.89 9.18
N PRO A 232 5.55 -3.20 8.40
CA PRO A 232 6.09 -2.26 7.40
C PRO A 232 5.10 -1.86 6.32
N TRP A 233 4.08 -2.70 6.08
CA TRP A 233 3.05 -2.45 5.06
C TRP A 233 1.80 -1.76 5.62
N LEU A 234 1.70 -1.56 6.93
CA LEU A 234 0.52 -0.90 7.50
C LEU A 234 0.52 0.55 7.00
N GLN A 235 -0.63 1.00 6.48
CA GLN A 235 -0.84 2.36 6.01
C GLN A 235 -2.18 2.89 6.51
N PRO A 236 -2.33 4.21 6.66
CA PRO A 236 -3.57 4.81 7.09
C PRO A 236 -4.56 4.92 5.93
N TYR A 237 -5.85 4.90 6.25
CA TYR A 237 -6.96 5.08 5.32
C TYR A 237 -7.55 6.49 5.48
N PRO A 238 -7.59 7.32 4.42
CA PRO A 238 -8.13 8.68 4.49
C PRO A 238 -9.61 8.72 4.90
N ASP A 239 -9.93 9.54 5.91
CA ASP A 239 -11.32 9.65 6.40
C ASP A 239 -12.27 10.24 5.37
N ARG A 240 -11.79 11.11 4.49
CA ARG A 240 -12.62 11.72 3.44
C ARG A 240 -13.29 10.66 2.55
N GLN A 241 -12.62 9.53 2.32
CA GLN A 241 -13.19 8.41 1.57
C GLN A 241 -14.17 7.56 2.40
N LEU A 242 -14.08 7.62 3.72
CA LEU A 242 -15.04 6.98 4.65
C LEU A 242 -16.28 7.85 4.87
N ASP A 243 -16.14 9.18 4.83
CA ASP A 243 -17.27 10.11 4.95
C ASP A 243 -18.17 9.99 3.74
N ASP A 244 -17.59 10.02 2.54
CA ASP A 244 -18.38 9.85 1.32
C ASP A 244 -19.14 8.49 1.29
N LEU A 245 -18.63 7.46 1.98
CA LEU A 245 -19.27 6.14 2.12
C LEU A 245 -20.51 6.16 3.03
N LEU A 246 -20.49 6.99 4.08
CA LEU A 246 -21.62 7.14 5.00
C LEU A 246 -22.75 7.96 4.37
N ASP A 247 -22.39 8.95 3.55
CA ASP A 247 -23.35 9.80 2.83
C ASP A 247 -24.13 9.03 1.74
N GLU A 248 -23.59 7.90 1.24
CA GLU A 248 -24.21 7.04 0.23
C GLU A 248 -25.16 5.97 0.81
N LEU A 249 -25.15 5.77 2.14
CA LEU A 249 -26.10 4.87 2.77
C LEU A 249 -27.45 5.59 2.87
N PRO A 250 -28.56 5.03 2.33
CA PRO A 250 -29.88 5.57 2.65
C PRO A 250 -30.00 5.55 4.17
N ALA A 251 -30.41 6.68 4.76
CA ALA A 251 -30.72 6.77 6.18
C ALA A 251 -31.63 5.60 6.51
N ALA A 252 -31.10 4.60 7.22
CA ALA A 252 -31.84 3.38 7.47
C ALA A 252 -33.11 3.77 8.23
N ASP A 253 -34.26 3.52 7.61
CA ASP A 253 -35.56 3.71 8.25
C ASP A 253 -35.56 2.99 9.61
N ASP A 254 -35.89 3.75 10.66
CA ASP A 254 -36.27 3.32 12.01
C ASP A 254 -35.32 2.41 12.82
N ALA A 255 -34.01 2.55 12.59
CA ALA A 255 -33.00 2.31 13.63
C ALA A 255 -31.90 3.36 13.47
N GLY A 256 -32.20 4.58 13.93
CA GLY A 256 -31.30 5.72 13.87
C GLY A 256 -29.87 5.30 14.24
N GLY A 257 -28.91 5.75 13.43
CA GLY A 257 -27.48 5.49 13.64
C GLY A 257 -27.10 5.85 15.07
N SER A 258 -27.14 4.85 15.94
CA SER A 258 -27.00 5.08 17.36
C SER A 258 -25.55 5.51 17.62
N PRO A 259 -25.29 6.37 18.63
CA PRO A 259 -23.93 6.73 19.00
C PRO A 259 -23.03 5.49 19.18
N GLU A 260 -23.59 4.37 19.63
CA GLU A 260 -22.91 3.08 19.80
C GLU A 260 -22.55 2.41 18.45
N ALA A 261 -23.42 2.44 17.45
CA ALA A 261 -23.13 1.87 16.13
C ALA A 261 -22.04 2.67 15.37
N ALA A 262 -22.07 3.99 15.51
CA ALA A 262 -21.02 4.87 15.01
C ALA A 262 -19.68 4.63 15.74
N ALA A 263 -19.73 4.41 17.07
CA ALA A 263 -18.56 4.05 17.88
C ALA A 263 -17.91 2.75 17.40
N VAL A 264 -18.70 1.68 17.23
CA VAL A 264 -18.22 0.37 16.76
C VAL A 264 -17.61 0.49 15.35
N SER A 265 -18.23 1.28 14.47
CA SER A 265 -17.71 1.53 13.13
C SER A 265 -16.36 2.27 13.16
N ARG A 266 -16.18 3.23 14.08
CA ARG A 266 -14.93 3.94 14.31
C ARG A 266 -13.84 3.03 14.89
N GLU A 267 -14.16 2.28 15.94
CA GLU A 267 -13.23 1.34 16.60
C GLU A 267 -12.72 0.23 15.68
N THR A 268 -13.53 -0.18 14.70
CA THR A 268 -13.15 -1.18 13.69
C THR A 268 -12.35 -0.59 12.52
N LEU A 269 -12.12 0.72 12.54
CA LEU A 269 -11.32 1.44 11.56
C LEU A 269 -10.01 1.98 12.13
N GLU A 270 -9.89 2.18 13.45
CA GLU A 270 -8.66 2.64 14.09
C GLU A 270 -7.44 1.78 13.70
N LEU A 271 -6.28 2.42 13.55
CA LEU A 271 -5.04 1.75 13.15
C LEU A 271 -4.66 0.59 14.08
N VAL A 272 -4.92 0.71 15.39
CA VAL A 272 -4.65 -0.36 16.37
C VAL A 272 -5.49 -1.62 16.09
N PHE A 273 -6.74 -1.45 15.66
CA PHE A 273 -7.59 -2.57 15.25
C PHE A 273 -7.09 -3.20 13.96
N LEU A 274 -6.76 -2.38 12.96
CA LEU A 274 -6.21 -2.84 11.69
C LEU A 274 -4.90 -3.59 11.88
N ALA A 275 -4.01 -3.12 12.76
CA ALA A 275 -2.80 -3.81 13.16
C ALA A 275 -3.10 -5.18 13.81
N ALA A 276 -4.07 -5.23 14.73
CA ALA A 276 -4.49 -6.48 15.36
C ALA A 276 -5.01 -7.50 14.34
N LEU A 277 -5.77 -7.06 13.32
CA LEU A 277 -6.20 -7.92 12.21
C LEU A 277 -5.00 -8.52 11.45
N GLN A 278 -3.87 -7.81 11.36
CA GLN A 278 -2.69 -8.28 10.63
C GLN A 278 -1.99 -9.48 11.29
N HIS A 279 -2.29 -9.78 12.56
CA HIS A 279 -1.82 -11.00 13.23
C HIS A 279 -2.61 -12.25 12.83
N LEU A 280 -3.81 -12.07 12.27
CA LEU A 280 -4.68 -13.19 11.94
C LEU A 280 -4.23 -13.91 10.66
N PRO A 281 -4.31 -15.24 10.60
CA PRO A 281 -4.27 -15.98 9.34
C PRO A 281 -5.33 -15.44 8.36
N PRO A 282 -5.04 -15.35 7.04
CA PRO A 282 -5.90 -14.64 6.08
C PRO A 282 -7.38 -15.05 6.09
N ARG A 283 -7.68 -16.35 6.22
CA ARG A 283 -9.07 -16.85 6.28
C ARG A 283 -9.78 -16.54 7.60
N GLN A 284 -9.05 -16.51 8.71
CA GLN A 284 -9.59 -16.12 10.01
C GLN A 284 -9.91 -14.62 10.03
N ARG A 285 -9.01 -13.81 9.43
CA ARG A 285 -9.22 -12.38 9.18
C ARG A 285 -10.50 -12.12 8.38
N ALA A 286 -10.65 -12.81 7.25
CA ALA A 286 -11.83 -12.67 6.40
C ALA A 286 -13.12 -13.06 7.15
N ALA A 287 -13.12 -14.18 7.88
CA ALA A 287 -14.27 -14.61 8.68
C ALA A 287 -14.68 -13.55 9.72
N LEU A 288 -13.71 -12.94 10.40
CA LEU A 288 -13.95 -11.88 11.38
C LEU A 288 -14.47 -10.60 10.73
N ILE A 289 -13.88 -10.15 9.62
CA ILE A 289 -14.37 -8.97 8.89
C ILE A 289 -15.82 -9.17 8.46
N TYR A 290 -16.16 -10.31 7.86
CA TYR A 290 -17.53 -10.55 7.41
C TYR A 290 -18.52 -10.66 8.57
N ARG A 291 -18.17 -11.34 9.66
CA ARG A 291 -19.10 -11.62 10.77
C ARG A 291 -19.22 -10.46 11.75
N ASP A 292 -18.11 -9.90 12.20
CA ASP A 292 -18.08 -8.94 13.30
C ASP A 292 -18.04 -7.49 12.81
N VAL A 293 -17.48 -7.23 11.62
CA VAL A 293 -17.38 -5.86 11.08
C VAL A 293 -18.49 -5.56 10.09
N LEU A 294 -18.85 -6.52 9.23
CA LEU A 294 -19.89 -6.35 8.19
C LEU A 294 -21.24 -6.97 8.57
N GLY A 295 -21.34 -7.62 9.73
CA GLY A 295 -22.60 -8.19 10.25
C GLY A 295 -23.22 -9.30 9.39
N ARG A 296 -22.47 -9.94 8.49
CA ARG A 296 -22.99 -10.97 7.57
C ARG A 296 -23.37 -12.25 8.30
N PRO A 297 -24.44 -12.97 7.91
CA PRO A 297 -24.79 -14.26 8.50
C PRO A 297 -23.72 -15.34 8.20
N ALA A 298 -23.67 -16.38 9.04
CA ALA A 298 -22.65 -17.42 8.94
C ALA A 298 -22.71 -18.19 7.60
N GLU A 299 -23.91 -18.41 7.07
CA GLU A 299 -24.13 -19.06 5.77
C GLU A 299 -23.58 -18.24 4.61
N GLU A 300 -23.86 -16.93 4.57
CA GLU A 300 -23.32 -16.04 3.55
C GLU A 300 -21.79 -15.96 3.63
N THR A 301 -21.23 -15.83 4.84
CA THR A 301 -19.78 -15.83 5.05
C THR A 301 -19.15 -17.15 4.57
N ALA A 302 -19.76 -18.29 4.87
CA ALA A 302 -19.28 -19.60 4.43
C ALA A 302 -19.28 -19.72 2.90
N GLY A 303 -20.35 -19.23 2.25
CA GLY A 303 -20.44 -19.16 0.79
C GLY A 303 -19.37 -18.26 0.16
N ILE A 304 -19.12 -17.07 0.73
CA ILE A 304 -18.07 -16.15 0.26
C ILE A 304 -16.68 -16.76 0.42
N LEU A 305 -16.42 -17.44 1.54
CA LEU A 305 -15.11 -18.02 1.85
C LEU A 305 -14.91 -19.44 1.29
N GLU A 306 -15.89 -19.95 0.55
CA GLU A 306 -15.89 -21.29 -0.06
C GLU A 306 -15.53 -22.39 0.95
N MET A 307 -16.18 -22.36 2.12
CA MET A 307 -15.99 -23.32 3.21
C MET A 307 -17.32 -23.70 3.86
N SER A 308 -17.31 -24.69 4.77
CA SER A 308 -18.52 -25.03 5.53
C SER A 308 -18.85 -23.97 6.59
N VAL A 309 -20.13 -23.85 6.97
CA VAL A 309 -20.58 -22.97 8.06
C VAL A 309 -19.85 -23.27 9.37
N ALA A 310 -19.61 -24.56 9.66
CA ALA A 310 -18.84 -24.99 10.83
C ALA A 310 -17.38 -24.48 10.77
N ALA A 311 -16.74 -24.55 9.60
CA ALA A 311 -15.38 -24.02 9.41
C ALA A 311 -15.33 -22.50 9.57
N ALA A 312 -16.33 -21.77 9.05
CA ALA A 312 -16.43 -20.32 9.20
C ALA A 312 -16.59 -19.89 10.67
N ASN A 313 -17.47 -20.58 11.43
CA ASN A 313 -17.65 -20.33 12.86
C ASN A 313 -16.37 -20.64 13.66
N SER A 314 -15.69 -21.74 13.34
CA SER A 314 -14.42 -22.11 13.98
C SER A 314 -13.31 -21.09 13.67
N ALA A 315 -13.25 -20.58 12.43
CA ALA A 315 -12.30 -19.54 12.05
C ALA A 315 -12.57 -18.23 12.79
N LEU A 316 -13.84 -17.83 12.93
CA LEU A 316 -14.25 -16.65 13.71
C LEU A 316 -13.87 -16.78 15.19
N GLN A 317 -14.14 -17.93 15.81
CA GLN A 317 -13.81 -18.16 17.21
C GLN A 317 -12.31 -17.97 17.48
N ARG A 318 -11.45 -18.55 16.63
CA ARG A 318 -10.00 -18.38 16.72
C ARG A 318 -9.59 -16.94 16.47
N ALA A 319 -10.20 -16.27 15.49
CA ALA A 319 -9.92 -14.87 15.22
C ALA A 319 -10.21 -13.96 16.43
N ARG A 320 -11.37 -14.17 17.09
CA ARG A 320 -11.74 -13.44 18.31
C ARG A 320 -10.80 -13.72 19.48
N GLN A 321 -10.25 -14.93 19.58
CA GLN A 321 -9.24 -15.24 20.59
C GLN A 321 -7.96 -14.43 20.36
N THR A 322 -7.43 -14.44 19.13
CA THR A 322 -6.25 -13.64 18.81
C THR A 322 -6.49 -12.15 18.99
N LEU A 323 -7.66 -11.60 18.63
CA LEU A 323 -7.94 -10.18 18.89
C LEU A 323 -7.98 -9.84 20.38
N ARG A 324 -8.56 -10.70 21.23
CA ARG A 324 -8.54 -10.51 22.70
C ARG A 324 -7.13 -10.45 23.29
N GLU A 325 -6.19 -11.17 22.70
CA GLU A 325 -4.78 -11.17 23.13
C GLU A 325 -3.98 -9.96 22.62
N ARG A 326 -4.46 -9.29 21.55
CA ARG A 326 -3.72 -8.24 20.85
C ARG A 326 -4.28 -6.84 21.04
N LEU A 327 -5.56 -6.72 21.38
CA LEU A 327 -6.21 -5.44 21.61
C LEU A 327 -6.11 -5.02 23.09
N PRO A 328 -5.96 -3.71 23.38
CA PRO A 328 -6.02 -3.19 24.74
C PRO A 328 -7.37 -3.52 25.41
N ALA A 329 -7.33 -3.80 26.73
CA ALA A 329 -8.48 -4.30 27.49
C ALA A 329 -9.64 -3.31 27.69
N GLN A 330 -9.43 -2.00 27.48
CA GLN A 330 -10.35 -0.93 27.91
C GLN A 330 -11.13 -0.23 26.79
N ARG A 331 -11.28 -0.86 25.62
CA ARG A 331 -11.89 -0.21 24.44
C ARG A 331 -13.34 0.27 24.64
N GLY A 332 -14.13 -0.41 25.47
CA GLY A 332 -15.60 -0.23 25.52
C GLY A 332 -16.15 0.85 26.45
N GLU A 333 -15.33 1.62 27.16
CA GLU A 333 -15.82 2.51 28.26
C GLU A 333 -15.85 4.01 27.94
N TRP A 334 -15.66 4.42 26.68
CA TRP A 334 -15.32 5.80 26.36
C TRP A 334 -16.41 6.51 25.54
N SER A 335 -17.06 7.52 26.13
CA SER A 335 -18.01 8.44 25.48
C SER A 335 -17.42 9.04 24.18
N VAL A 336 -18.18 8.94 23.08
CA VAL A 336 -17.74 9.25 21.71
C VAL A 336 -17.70 10.77 21.43
N ALA A 337 -18.67 11.51 21.97
CA ALA A 337 -18.82 12.94 21.71
C ALA A 337 -17.72 13.75 22.42
N ASP A 338 -17.41 13.40 23.66
CA ASP A 338 -16.38 14.06 24.46
C ASP A 338 -14.98 13.81 23.89
N ARG A 339 -14.70 12.56 23.45
CA ARG A 339 -13.41 12.19 22.85
C ARG A 339 -13.09 13.00 21.60
N THR A 340 -14.08 13.23 20.73
CA THR A 340 -13.82 13.93 19.45
C THR A 340 -13.45 15.40 19.68
N ARG A 341 -14.06 16.06 20.66
CA ARG A 341 -13.73 17.45 21.01
C ARG A 341 -12.37 17.54 21.72
N GLU A 342 -12.14 16.65 22.69
CA GLU A 342 -10.87 16.57 23.41
C GLU A 342 -9.70 16.27 22.45
N GLU A 343 -9.88 15.33 21.53
CA GLU A 343 -8.94 15.00 20.46
C GLU A 343 -8.61 16.23 19.59
N GLN A 344 -9.62 17.00 19.17
CA GLN A 344 -9.43 18.22 18.40
C GLN A 344 -8.63 19.27 19.19
N GLU A 345 -8.96 19.47 20.46
CA GLU A 345 -8.24 20.41 21.33
C GLU A 345 -6.75 19.99 21.52
N VAL A 346 -6.49 18.69 21.69
CA VAL A 346 -5.12 18.14 21.76
C VAL A 346 -4.35 18.36 20.46
N VAL A 347 -4.96 18.09 19.31
CA VAL A 347 -4.34 18.26 17.98
C VAL A 347 -4.05 19.73 17.72
N ASP A 348 -4.96 20.63 18.09
CA ASP A 348 -4.79 22.08 17.93
C ASP A 348 -3.60 22.60 18.72
N ARG A 349 -3.46 22.13 19.97
CA ARG A 349 -2.29 22.43 20.81
C ARG A 349 -1.02 21.79 20.25
N TYR A 350 -1.08 20.56 19.76
CA TYR A 350 0.07 19.87 19.15
C TYR A 350 0.60 20.60 17.93
N VAL A 351 -0.27 20.99 17.00
CA VAL A 351 0.10 21.80 15.83
C VAL A 351 0.73 23.11 16.24
N THR A 352 0.13 23.80 17.23
CA THR A 352 0.67 25.08 17.74
C THR A 352 2.07 24.89 18.36
N ALA A 353 2.25 23.84 19.16
CA ALA A 353 3.52 23.52 19.80
C ALA A 353 4.60 23.19 18.76
N ALA A 354 4.27 22.35 17.78
CA ALA A 354 5.19 21.95 16.72
C ALA A 354 5.59 23.15 15.83
N GLU A 355 4.66 24.00 15.41
CA GLU A 355 4.98 25.19 14.60
C GLU A 355 5.87 26.20 15.34
N ARG A 356 5.73 26.30 16.67
CA ARG A 356 6.53 27.18 17.52
C ARG A 356 7.83 26.55 18.01
N ALA A 357 8.06 25.27 17.69
CA ALA A 357 9.12 24.46 18.29
C ALA A 357 9.11 24.52 19.84
N ASP A 358 7.91 24.57 20.44
CA ASP A 358 7.71 24.63 21.89
C ASP A 358 7.73 23.21 22.47
N PHE A 359 8.93 22.74 22.82
CA PHE A 359 9.12 21.38 23.38
C PHE A 359 8.53 21.21 24.78
N ALA A 360 8.35 22.30 25.54
CA ALA A 360 7.68 22.22 26.84
C ALA A 360 6.19 21.91 26.64
N MET A 361 5.54 22.62 25.71
CA MET A 361 4.14 22.34 25.36
C MET A 361 3.97 20.96 24.72
N MET A 362 4.89 20.53 23.84
CA MET A 362 4.88 19.17 23.31
C MET A 362 5.03 18.13 24.44
N ALA A 363 5.86 18.40 25.45
CA ALA A 363 6.05 17.50 26.57
C ALA A 363 4.79 17.34 27.44
N GLU A 364 3.99 18.39 27.58
CA GLU A 364 2.70 18.33 28.28
C GLU A 364 1.68 17.47 27.54
N LEU A 365 1.70 17.51 26.21
CA LEU A 365 0.75 16.79 25.35
C LEU A 365 1.08 15.30 25.21
N LEU A 366 2.35 14.91 25.29
CA LEU A 366 2.76 13.50 25.22
C LEU A 366 2.56 12.77 26.56
N SER A 367 2.12 11.51 26.52
CA SER A 367 2.22 10.63 27.69
C SER A 367 3.68 10.30 27.99
N ALA A 368 3.98 9.95 29.25
CA ALA A 368 5.37 9.68 29.65
C ALA A 368 5.98 8.50 28.89
N ASP A 369 5.14 7.53 28.54
CA ASP A 369 5.42 6.28 27.83
C ASP A 369 5.04 6.33 26.34
N ALA A 370 4.83 7.53 25.77
CA ALA A 370 4.39 7.70 24.39
C ALA A 370 5.30 6.96 23.41
N VAL A 371 4.70 6.40 22.36
CA VAL A 371 5.41 5.65 21.33
C VAL A 371 5.37 6.41 20.01
N LEU A 372 6.50 6.49 19.31
CA LEU A 372 6.55 6.97 17.93
C LEU A 372 7.11 5.87 17.02
N THR A 373 6.42 5.58 15.92
CA THR A 373 6.88 4.65 14.89
C THR A 373 6.75 5.25 13.49
N MET A 374 7.59 4.82 12.53
CA MET A 374 7.61 5.42 11.19
C MET A 374 7.50 4.42 10.02
N PRO A 375 6.51 3.50 9.96
CA PRO A 375 6.43 2.52 8.87
C PRO A 375 6.36 3.18 7.46
N PRO A 376 7.02 2.60 6.44
CA PRO A 376 7.81 1.37 6.46
C PRO A 376 9.21 1.54 7.08
N ASN A 377 9.66 2.77 7.35
CA ASN A 377 10.97 3.00 7.96
C ASN A 377 11.09 2.30 9.33
N PRO A 378 12.22 1.65 9.62
CA PRO A 378 12.41 0.91 10.86
C PRO A 378 12.69 1.82 12.07
N VAL A 379 12.34 3.11 12.00
CA VAL A 379 12.57 4.08 13.07
C VAL A 379 11.45 4.00 14.10
N TRP A 380 11.84 3.99 15.38
CA TRP A 380 10.94 3.95 16.52
C TRP A 380 11.56 4.64 17.73
N PHE A 381 10.70 5.19 18.58
CA PHE A 381 11.05 5.78 19.88
C PHE A 381 9.98 5.41 20.92
N THR A 382 10.41 5.22 22.15
CA THR A 382 9.55 4.97 23.31
C THR A 382 9.89 5.96 24.42
N GLY A 383 8.85 6.49 25.04
CA GLY A 383 8.97 7.51 26.05
C GLY A 383 9.11 8.92 25.48
N ARG A 384 8.47 9.86 26.17
CA ARG A 384 8.40 11.26 25.79
C ARG A 384 9.78 11.90 25.55
N GLU A 385 10.73 11.65 26.45
CA GLU A 385 12.05 12.29 26.38
C GLU A 385 12.82 11.89 25.11
N ALA A 386 12.74 10.62 24.68
CA ALA A 386 13.39 10.15 23.47
C ALA A 386 12.76 10.78 22.21
N ILE A 387 11.42 10.87 22.17
CA ILE A 387 10.68 11.53 21.09
C ILE A 387 11.07 13.01 20.99
N LEU A 388 11.09 13.73 22.11
CA LEU A 388 11.43 15.15 22.16
C LEU A 388 12.89 15.41 21.79
N ALA A 389 13.82 14.56 22.22
CA ALA A 389 15.23 14.67 21.86
C ALA A 389 15.45 14.55 20.33
N GLN A 390 14.73 13.64 19.69
CA GLN A 390 14.75 13.50 18.24
C GLN A 390 14.12 14.70 17.54
N ALA A 391 12.97 15.19 18.03
CA ALA A 391 12.30 16.36 17.49
C ALA A 391 13.17 17.63 17.63
N ALA A 392 13.77 17.87 18.79
CA ALA A 392 14.64 19.02 19.04
C ALA A 392 15.76 19.13 18.00
N ALA A 393 16.42 18.01 17.69
CA ALA A 393 17.48 17.99 16.70
C ALA A 393 17.01 18.29 15.27
N ALA A 394 15.76 17.98 14.91
CA ALA A 394 15.20 18.23 13.59
C ALA A 394 14.71 19.68 13.40
N PHE A 395 14.38 20.38 14.49
CA PHE A 395 13.80 21.73 14.48
C PHE A 395 14.82 22.84 14.80
N ASP A 396 15.94 22.52 15.45
CA ASP A 396 16.99 23.48 15.80
C ASP A 396 17.87 23.84 14.58
N PRO A 397 17.91 25.12 14.13
CA PRO A 397 18.75 25.55 13.01
C PRO A 397 20.26 25.36 13.21
N SER A 398 20.73 25.22 14.45
CA SER A 398 22.12 24.98 14.78
C SER A 398 22.50 23.49 14.74
N SER A 399 21.50 22.60 14.70
CA SER A 399 21.70 21.16 14.64
C SER A 399 22.14 20.71 13.25
N PRO A 400 23.10 19.77 13.12
CA PRO A 400 23.42 19.15 11.84
C PRO A 400 22.26 18.30 11.27
N ARG A 401 21.26 18.00 12.10
CA ARG A 401 20.02 17.32 11.71
C ARG A 401 18.89 18.28 11.39
N TYR A 402 19.15 19.60 11.36
CA TYR A 402 18.14 20.60 11.08
C TYR A 402 17.43 20.32 9.76
N PHE A 403 16.12 20.19 9.84
CA PHE A 403 15.33 19.76 8.71
C PHE A 403 14.80 20.95 7.90
N GLY A 404 14.47 22.05 8.55
CA GLY A 404 13.89 23.24 7.93
C GLY A 404 12.82 23.87 8.80
N ARG A 405 12.09 24.84 8.23
CA ARG A 405 10.91 25.40 8.89
C ARG A 405 9.71 24.50 8.65
N TRP A 406 8.94 24.24 9.69
CA TRP A 406 7.80 23.35 9.64
C TRP A 406 6.48 24.12 9.58
N ARG A 407 5.51 23.53 8.89
CA ARG A 407 4.09 23.91 8.88
C ARG A 407 3.26 22.65 8.96
N PHE A 408 2.11 22.73 9.60
CA PHE A 408 1.27 21.56 9.81
C PHE A 408 -0.17 21.85 9.39
N LEU A 409 -0.76 20.91 8.66
CA LEU A 409 -2.19 20.94 8.32
C LEU A 409 -2.90 19.76 8.98
N ARG A 410 -4.07 20.04 9.55
CA ARG A 410 -4.91 19.04 10.21
C ARG A 410 -5.61 18.18 9.16
N THR A 411 -5.81 16.91 9.48
CA THR A 411 -6.61 15.95 8.73
C THR A 411 -7.08 14.84 9.66
N ALA A 412 -7.67 13.79 9.11
CA ALA A 412 -8.00 12.57 9.83
C ALA A 412 -7.74 11.35 8.95
N ALA A 413 -7.40 10.25 9.59
CA ALA A 413 -7.27 8.95 8.94
C ALA A 413 -7.64 7.84 9.92
N ASN A 414 -8.27 6.78 9.43
CA ASN A 414 -8.75 5.67 10.26
C ASN A 414 -9.68 6.11 11.40
N ARG A 415 -10.41 7.22 11.23
CA ARG A 415 -11.20 7.88 12.28
C ARG A 415 -10.36 8.30 13.49
N MET A 416 -9.08 8.59 13.25
CA MET A 416 -8.14 9.10 14.23
C MET A 416 -7.64 10.48 13.78
N PRO A 417 -7.33 11.39 14.72
CA PRO A 417 -6.73 12.66 14.38
C PRO A 417 -5.40 12.47 13.67
N ALA A 418 -5.16 13.25 12.62
CA ALA A 418 -3.93 13.18 11.86
C ALA A 418 -3.42 14.58 11.48
N VAL A 419 -2.11 14.69 11.28
CA VAL A 419 -1.44 15.95 10.98
C VAL A 419 -0.45 15.73 9.85
N ALA A 420 -0.60 16.49 8.77
CA ALA A 420 0.35 16.53 7.67
C ALA A 420 1.44 17.58 7.95
N GLY A 421 2.69 17.12 8.03
CA GLY A 421 3.87 17.97 8.22
C GLY A 421 4.47 18.41 6.88
N TYR A 422 4.72 19.71 6.76
CA TYR A 422 5.32 20.34 5.60
C TYR A 422 6.62 21.04 5.97
N VAL A 423 7.64 20.86 5.15
CA VAL A 423 8.98 21.39 5.42
C VAL A 423 9.37 22.36 4.33
N GLN A 424 9.76 23.57 4.73
CA GLN A 424 10.54 24.49 3.91
C GLN A 424 12.01 24.30 4.26
N ARG A 425 12.78 23.73 3.32
CA ARG A 425 14.22 23.50 3.49
C ARG A 425 14.99 24.82 3.50
N PRO A 426 16.13 24.92 4.21
CA PRO A 426 17.02 26.08 4.12
C PRO A 426 17.33 26.45 2.67
N GLY A 427 17.23 27.74 2.33
CA GLY A 427 17.47 28.23 0.97
C GLY A 427 16.32 28.01 -0.03
N THR A 428 15.19 27.44 0.39
CA THR A 428 14.00 27.26 -0.45
C THR A 428 12.84 28.15 -0.03
N SER A 429 11.91 28.43 -0.93
CA SER A 429 10.74 29.28 -0.68
C SER A 429 9.41 28.51 -0.55
N VAL A 430 9.42 27.20 -0.82
CA VAL A 430 8.22 26.36 -0.89
C VAL A 430 8.21 25.36 0.27
N TYR A 431 7.05 25.21 0.90
CA TYR A 431 6.81 24.13 1.85
C TYR A 431 6.39 22.88 1.07
N ARG A 432 7.07 21.76 1.30
CA ARG A 432 6.73 20.47 0.69
C ARG A 432 6.22 19.52 1.75
N ALA A 433 5.16 18.78 1.44
CA ALA A 433 4.70 17.70 2.29
C ALA A 433 5.87 16.76 2.59
N HIS A 434 5.97 16.33 3.83
CA HIS A 434 7.07 15.51 4.30
C HIS A 434 6.58 14.25 5.00
N MET A 435 5.54 14.38 5.81
CA MET A 435 5.05 13.28 6.65
C MET A 435 3.56 13.44 6.93
N LEU A 436 2.92 12.31 7.25
CA LEU A 436 1.58 12.25 7.81
C LEU A 436 1.64 11.54 9.16
N ASP A 437 1.40 12.25 10.25
CA ASP A 437 1.26 11.66 11.58
C ASP A 437 -0.19 11.28 11.83
N VAL A 438 -0.43 10.05 12.28
CA VAL A 438 -1.70 9.63 12.87
C VAL A 438 -1.52 9.48 14.36
N LEU A 439 -2.39 10.14 15.13
CA LEU A 439 -2.25 10.32 16.57
C LEU A 439 -3.29 9.47 17.31
N ARG A 440 -2.84 8.68 18.29
CA ARG A 440 -3.74 8.09 19.30
C ARG A 440 -3.72 8.98 20.53
N VAL A 441 -4.91 9.42 20.92
CA VAL A 441 -5.12 10.28 22.10
C VAL A 441 -5.91 9.51 23.14
N GLU A 442 -5.42 9.51 24.37
CA GLU A 442 -6.10 8.92 25.52
C GLU A 442 -6.02 9.91 26.68
N GLN A 443 -7.17 10.20 27.31
CA GLN A 443 -7.25 11.11 28.47
C GLN A 443 -6.52 12.45 28.24
N GLY A 444 -6.72 13.05 27.06
CA GLY A 444 -6.16 14.35 26.69
C GLY A 444 -4.65 14.34 26.40
N ARG A 445 -4.04 13.16 26.26
CA ARG A 445 -2.61 13.01 25.95
C ARG A 445 -2.39 12.14 24.72
N ILE A 446 -1.37 12.49 23.93
CA ILE A 446 -0.89 11.69 22.82
C ILE A 446 -0.07 10.53 23.38
N VAL A 447 -0.58 9.31 23.23
CA VAL A 447 0.04 8.06 23.68
C VAL A 447 0.78 7.35 22.55
N GLU A 448 0.44 7.65 21.30
CA GLU A 448 1.09 7.06 20.14
C GLU A 448 1.06 7.99 18.92
N VAL A 449 2.16 8.03 18.20
CA VAL A 449 2.33 8.72 16.92
C VAL A 449 2.82 7.70 15.89
N THR A 450 2.03 7.46 14.85
CA THR A 450 2.49 6.69 13.69
C THR A 450 2.71 7.62 12.51
N THR A 451 3.96 7.79 12.11
CA THR A 451 4.37 8.66 11.02
C THR A 451 4.48 7.88 9.71
N PHE A 452 3.77 8.34 8.69
CA PHE A 452 3.76 7.73 7.36
C PHE A 452 4.37 8.63 6.29
N GLU A 453 4.66 8.01 5.15
CA GLU A 453 5.28 8.64 4.00
C GLU A 453 4.41 9.71 3.31
N THR A 454 5.08 10.57 2.55
CA THR A 454 4.50 11.79 1.99
C THR A 454 3.33 11.55 1.02
N HIS A 455 3.29 10.46 0.26
CA HIS A 455 2.23 10.24 -0.75
C HIS A 455 0.84 10.09 -0.12
N LEU A 456 0.78 9.64 1.13
CA LEU A 456 -0.47 9.51 1.89
C LEU A 456 -1.08 10.87 2.28
N VAL A 457 -0.29 11.95 2.27
CA VAL A 457 -0.81 13.33 2.42
C VAL A 457 -1.74 13.67 1.25
N ALA A 458 -1.36 13.33 0.02
CA ALA A 458 -2.19 13.55 -1.16
C ALA A 458 -3.45 12.68 -1.14
N ALA A 459 -3.35 11.43 -0.64
CA ALA A 459 -4.51 10.56 -0.47
C ALA A 459 -5.55 11.15 0.51
N CYS A 460 -5.10 11.93 1.50
CA CYS A 460 -5.97 12.70 2.40
C CYS A 460 -6.60 13.95 1.76
N GLY A 461 -6.37 14.23 0.47
CA GLY A 461 -6.88 15.40 -0.21
C GLY A 461 -6.13 16.70 0.09
N LEU A 462 -4.95 16.61 0.73
CA LEU A 462 -4.10 17.76 1.01
C LEU A 462 -3.08 17.99 -0.12
N PRO A 463 -2.70 19.24 -0.40
CA PRO A 463 -1.74 19.54 -1.46
C PRO A 463 -0.34 19.04 -1.11
N LEU A 464 0.47 18.64 -2.09
CA LEU A 464 1.87 18.23 -1.84
C LEU A 464 2.82 19.43 -1.61
N THR A 465 2.36 20.64 -1.89
CA THR A 465 3.12 21.87 -1.72
C THR A 465 2.24 23.01 -1.22
N LEU A 466 2.77 23.85 -0.33
CA LEU A 466 2.12 25.08 0.09
C LEU A 466 2.92 26.29 -0.42
N PRO A 467 2.29 27.23 -1.16
CA PRO A 467 2.95 28.45 -1.59
C PRO A 467 3.16 29.41 -0.41
N ARG A 468 4.23 30.23 -0.49
CA ARG A 468 4.56 31.25 0.52
C ARG A 468 3.47 32.32 0.72
N ALA A 469 2.46 32.40 -0.14
CA ALA A 469 1.45 33.46 -0.14
C ALA A 469 0.07 33.03 0.39
N ALA A 470 -0.14 31.75 0.73
CA ALA A 470 -1.28 31.33 1.56
C ALA A 470 -1.02 31.60 3.06
N ILE A 471 0.02 32.39 3.33
CA ILE A 471 0.48 32.80 4.66
C ILE A 471 -0.33 34.04 5.03
N GLY A 472 -1.40 33.84 5.78
CA GLY A 472 -1.88 34.89 6.67
C GLY A 472 -0.75 35.18 7.66
N ASP A 473 0.02 36.22 7.39
CA ASP A 473 0.77 36.90 8.44
C ASP A 473 -0.28 37.33 9.47
N GLY A 474 -0.24 36.72 10.66
CA GLY A 474 -0.90 37.24 11.86
C GLY A 474 -0.23 38.54 12.30
N SER A 475 -0.22 39.54 11.42
CA SER A 475 0.10 40.92 11.73
C SER A 475 -1.22 41.65 11.97
N ALA A 476 -1.65 41.66 13.23
CA ALA A 476 -2.52 42.69 13.77
C ALA A 476 -2.30 42.79 15.28
N ALA A 477 -1.97 44.01 15.72
CA ALA A 477 -1.65 44.49 17.08
C ALA A 477 -0.24 44.09 17.56
N ASP A 478 0.67 45.01 17.88
CA ASP A 478 0.43 46.22 18.64
C ASP A 478 1.44 47.34 18.34
N ARG A 479 1.06 48.55 18.79
CA ARG A 479 1.90 49.74 18.87
C ARG A 479 3.06 49.59 19.85
#